data_AF-K1T5U2-F1
#
_entry.id   AF-K1T5U2-F1
#
_cell.length_a   1.000
_cell.length_b   1.000
_cell.length_c   1.000
_cell.angle_alpha   90.00
_cell.angle_beta   90.00
_cell.angle_gamma   90.00
#
_symmetry.space_group_name_H-M   'P 1'
#
loop_
_entity.id
_entity.type
_entity.pdbx_description
1 polymer ?
#
loop_
_entity_poly.entity_id
_entity_poly.type
_entity_poly.pdbx_seq_one_letter_code
_entity_poly.pdbx_strand_id
1 'polypeptide(L)'
;RLYKYLQLNYGSKTLSSVIADVNWNTKEADRIYKATGKYPAMNCYDFIHIYVPKQGSNGWINYNDITPVTNWADQGGLVSLMWHFNVPKTESTTLGTDGSGVTCTPSETTFKAANVFTAGSWENKWFYQEMDKVVEVLQKLQDAGVVAIWRPFHEAAGNACLKSGASWGKSWFWWGYDGAETYKKLWQTMFDYFQKKGIHNLIWAWTTQNYNGDANTYDNDADWYPGDK
;
A
#
# COMPACT_ATOMS: atom_id res chain seq x y z
N ARG A 1 14.84 5.07 15.10
CA ARG A 1 15.75 6.13 14.58
C ARG A 1 15.09 6.96 13.48
N LEU A 2 14.57 6.34 12.41
CA LEU A 2 13.87 7.03 11.32
C LEU A 2 12.75 7.96 11.80
N TYR A 3 11.84 7.49 12.66
CA TYR A 3 10.73 8.33 13.16
C TYR A 3 11.20 9.63 13.83
N LYS A 4 12.24 9.55 14.67
CA LYS A 4 12.86 10.74 15.30
C LYS A 4 13.47 11.69 14.24
N TYR A 5 14.09 11.15 13.19
CA TYR A 5 14.61 11.97 12.08
C TYR A 5 13.49 12.69 11.33
N LEU A 6 12.35 12.02 11.09
CA LEU A 6 11.17 12.66 10.48
C LEU A 6 10.67 13.82 11.36
N GLN A 7 10.54 13.60 12.68
CA GLN A 7 10.14 14.63 13.65
C GLN A 7 11.10 15.83 13.67
N LEU A 8 12.42 15.58 13.59
CA LEU A 8 13.43 16.65 13.57
C LEU A 8 13.34 17.54 12.33
N ASN A 9 12.88 17.02 11.19
CA ASN A 9 12.74 17.79 9.96
C ASN A 9 11.36 18.44 9.82
N TYR A 10 10.35 17.93 10.51
CA TYR A 10 8.99 18.44 10.44
C TYR A 10 8.92 19.94 10.79
N GLY A 11 8.21 20.71 9.96
CA GLY A 11 8.11 22.18 10.08
C GLY A 11 9.37 22.95 9.66
N SER A 12 10.47 22.27 9.32
CA SER A 12 11.77 22.90 9.01
C SER A 12 12.21 22.64 7.57
N LYS A 13 12.06 21.41 7.09
CA LYS A 13 12.41 20.96 5.73
C LYS A 13 11.37 19.97 5.24
N THR A 14 11.25 19.88 3.92
CA THR A 14 10.46 18.84 3.25
C THR A 14 11.39 17.81 2.63
N LEU A 15 11.18 16.53 2.95
CA LEU A 15 11.92 15.44 2.35
C LEU A 15 11.37 15.17 0.95
N SER A 16 12.24 15.15 -0.06
CA SER A 16 11.86 14.77 -1.42
C SER A 16 11.63 13.26 -1.50
N SER A 17 10.58 12.87 -2.22
CA SER A 17 10.24 11.47 -2.47
C SER A 17 9.87 11.28 -3.93
N VAL A 18 10.10 10.08 -4.45
CA VAL A 18 9.63 9.65 -5.77
C VAL A 18 9.03 8.26 -5.67
N ILE A 19 8.04 7.96 -6.52
CA ILE A 19 7.50 6.61 -6.69
C ILE A 19 8.41 5.79 -7.61
N ALA A 20 8.49 4.49 -7.39
CA ALA A 20 9.06 3.55 -8.35
C ALA A 20 8.36 3.66 -9.71
N ASP A 21 9.04 3.22 -10.77
CA ASP A 21 8.38 2.98 -12.05
C ASP A 21 7.52 1.73 -11.89
N VAL A 22 6.24 1.94 -11.58
CA VAL A 22 5.20 0.95 -11.25
C VAL A 22 5.34 0.24 -9.90
N ASN A 23 6.49 -0.38 -9.58
CA ASN A 23 6.56 -1.34 -8.47
C ASN A 23 7.88 -1.37 -7.67
N TRP A 24 8.87 -2.15 -8.10
CA TRP A 24 9.97 -2.66 -7.28
C TRP A 24 11.34 -2.23 -7.83
N ASN A 25 11.54 -0.92 -7.99
CA ASN A 25 12.77 -0.34 -8.56
C ASN A 25 12.95 1.13 -8.16
N THR A 26 14.06 1.73 -8.59
CA THR A 26 14.43 3.14 -8.37
C THR A 26 14.55 3.94 -9.68
N LYS A 27 13.94 3.47 -10.79
CA LYS A 27 14.16 4.05 -12.13
C LYS A 27 13.81 5.54 -12.21
N GLU A 28 12.72 5.97 -11.58
CA GLU A 28 12.35 7.39 -11.55
C GLU A 28 13.33 8.21 -10.71
N ALA A 29 13.85 7.66 -9.61
CA ALA A 29 14.91 8.31 -8.82
C ALA A 29 16.18 8.51 -9.66
N ASP A 30 16.56 7.51 -10.46
CA ASP A 30 17.71 7.59 -11.37
C ASP A 30 17.49 8.64 -12.48
N ARG A 31 16.26 8.77 -13.00
CA ARG A 31 15.92 9.82 -13.97
C ARG A 31 16.04 11.21 -13.34
N ILE A 32 15.59 11.39 -12.11
CA ILE A 32 15.75 12.65 -11.35
C ILE A 32 17.23 12.97 -11.13
N TYR A 33 18.04 11.98 -10.72
CA TYR A 33 19.48 12.17 -10.55
C TYR A 33 20.16 12.58 -11.87
N LYS A 34 19.84 11.91 -12.98
CA LYS A 34 20.36 12.28 -14.31
C LYS A 34 20.00 13.72 -14.70
N ALA A 35 18.81 14.17 -14.35
CA ALA A 35 18.34 15.51 -14.68
C ALA A 35 18.90 16.61 -13.76
N THR A 36 19.22 16.30 -12.51
CA THR A 36 19.46 17.33 -11.47
C THR A 36 20.78 17.18 -10.72
N GLY A 37 21.49 16.05 -10.88
CA GLY A 37 22.66 15.69 -10.08
C GLY A 37 22.34 15.32 -8.63
N LYS A 38 21.06 15.16 -8.26
CA LYS A 38 20.63 14.81 -6.90
C LYS A 38 19.53 13.75 -6.90
N TYR A 39 19.64 12.79 -6.00
CA TYR A 39 18.56 11.83 -5.76
C TYR A 39 17.48 12.45 -4.85
N PRO A 40 16.21 12.02 -4.98
CA PRO A 40 15.22 12.20 -3.92
C PRO A 40 15.71 11.58 -2.62
N ALA A 41 15.31 12.11 -1.47
CA ALA A 41 15.67 11.53 -0.18
C ALA A 41 15.01 10.16 0.05
N MET A 42 13.86 9.92 -0.58
CA MET A 42 13.03 8.74 -0.39
C MET A 42 12.59 8.13 -1.73
N ASN A 43 12.58 6.80 -1.81
CA ASN A 43 11.97 6.05 -2.92
C ASN A 43 10.81 5.22 -2.37
N CYS A 44 9.66 5.29 -3.02
CA CYS A 44 8.47 4.52 -2.67
C CYS A 44 8.33 3.31 -3.58
N TYR A 45 8.22 2.12 -3.00
CA TYR A 45 8.01 0.86 -3.71
C TYR A 45 6.57 0.37 -3.50
N ASP A 46 6.06 -0.40 -4.44
CA ASP A 46 4.68 -0.91 -4.40
C ASP A 46 4.65 -2.44 -4.46
N PHE A 47 3.87 -3.06 -3.57
CA PHE A 47 3.54 -4.49 -3.58
C PHE A 47 2.42 -4.87 -4.57
N ILE A 48 2.03 -3.97 -5.48
CA ILE A 48 0.95 -4.11 -6.45
C ILE A 48 0.91 -5.46 -7.20
N HIS A 49 2.06 -6.11 -7.38
CA HIS A 49 2.17 -7.40 -8.09
C HIS A 49 2.63 -8.57 -7.21
N ILE A 50 2.54 -8.47 -5.88
CA ILE A 50 2.99 -9.53 -4.96
C ILE A 50 2.28 -10.88 -5.20
N TYR A 51 1.06 -10.83 -5.73
CA TYR A 51 0.25 -12.00 -6.07
C TYR A 51 0.81 -12.83 -7.23
N VAL A 52 1.65 -12.23 -8.10
CA VAL A 52 2.06 -12.84 -9.37
C VAL A 52 2.77 -14.17 -9.09
N PRO A 53 2.35 -15.27 -9.72
CA PRO A 53 3.00 -16.56 -9.54
C PRO A 53 4.35 -16.64 -10.25
N LYS A 54 5.20 -17.58 -9.83
CA LYS A 54 6.49 -17.91 -10.50
C LYS A 54 7.45 -16.70 -10.63
N GLN A 55 7.44 -15.82 -9.64
CA GLN A 55 8.36 -14.68 -9.57
C GLN A 55 9.82 -15.09 -9.74
N GLY A 56 10.62 -14.21 -10.35
CA GLY A 56 12.01 -14.50 -10.72
C GLY A 56 12.15 -15.32 -12.02
N SER A 57 11.23 -16.23 -12.32
CA SER A 57 11.21 -16.97 -13.59
C SER A 57 10.29 -16.35 -14.66
N ASN A 58 9.41 -15.43 -14.27
CA ASN A 58 8.52 -14.70 -15.20
C ASN A 58 9.23 -13.56 -15.97
N GLY A 59 10.47 -13.21 -15.58
CA GLY A 59 11.32 -12.25 -16.27
C GLY A 59 11.03 -10.77 -16.01
N TRP A 60 10.05 -10.40 -15.19
CA TRP A 60 9.68 -8.98 -15.00
C TRP A 60 9.42 -8.54 -13.55
N ILE A 61 9.09 -9.44 -12.62
CA ILE A 61 8.91 -9.09 -11.21
C ILE A 61 9.40 -10.19 -10.27
N ASN A 62 10.09 -9.78 -9.19
CA ASN A 62 10.56 -10.67 -8.14
C ASN A 62 10.71 -9.96 -6.79
N TYR A 63 9.71 -10.05 -5.92
CA TYR A 63 9.78 -9.50 -4.56
C TYR A 63 10.64 -10.35 -3.61
N ASN A 64 11.03 -11.58 -3.99
CA ASN A 64 12.02 -12.34 -3.23
C ASN A 64 13.42 -11.74 -3.32
N ASP A 65 13.69 -10.99 -4.40
CA ASP A 65 14.89 -10.19 -4.54
C ASP A 65 14.65 -8.81 -3.91
N ILE A 66 15.24 -8.60 -2.74
CA ILE A 66 15.15 -7.33 -2.01
C ILE A 66 16.25 -6.34 -2.39
N THR A 67 17.15 -6.69 -3.31
CA THR A 67 18.27 -5.82 -3.71
C THR A 67 17.84 -4.44 -4.22
N PRO A 68 16.69 -4.25 -4.90
CA PRO A 68 16.26 -2.90 -5.29
C PRO A 68 16.00 -1.97 -4.08
N VAL A 69 15.62 -2.54 -2.94
CA VAL A 69 15.34 -1.78 -1.70
C VAL A 69 16.59 -1.65 -0.86
N THR A 70 17.36 -2.73 -0.67
CA THR A 70 18.57 -2.67 0.16
C THR A 70 19.63 -1.78 -0.46
N ASN A 71 19.83 -1.83 -1.79
CA ASN A 71 20.79 -0.94 -2.47
C ASN A 71 20.47 0.54 -2.28
N TRP A 72 19.18 0.90 -2.18
CA TRP A 72 18.76 2.28 -1.90
C TRP A 72 19.03 2.66 -0.45
N ALA A 73 18.66 1.78 0.49
CA ALA A 73 18.89 1.99 1.91
C ALA A 73 20.39 2.08 2.26
N ASP A 74 21.23 1.23 1.65
CA ASP A 74 22.69 1.20 1.84
C ASP A 74 23.36 2.49 1.36
N GLN A 75 22.76 3.20 0.40
CA GLN A 75 23.19 4.51 -0.06
C GLN A 75 22.66 5.67 0.81
N GLY A 76 21.98 5.35 1.92
CA GLY A 76 21.41 6.33 2.83
C GLY A 76 20.02 6.84 2.44
N GLY A 77 19.40 6.25 1.42
CA GLY A 77 18.05 6.59 0.98
C GLY A 77 16.98 6.08 1.97
N LEU A 78 15.93 6.89 2.17
CA LEU A 78 14.77 6.48 2.97
C LEU A 78 13.84 5.59 2.15
N VAL A 79 13.29 4.55 2.79
CA VAL A 79 12.37 3.61 2.12
C VAL A 79 10.93 3.97 2.47
N SER A 80 10.09 4.09 1.45
CA SER A 80 8.62 4.07 1.58
C SER A 80 8.08 2.84 0.88
N LEU A 81 7.04 2.25 1.44
CA LEU A 81 6.35 1.08 0.92
C LEU A 81 4.86 1.39 0.88
N MET A 82 4.21 1.01 -0.20
CA MET A 82 2.75 1.06 -0.32
C MET A 82 2.23 -0.20 -1.02
N TRP A 83 0.91 -0.32 -1.09
CA TRP A 83 0.31 -1.48 -1.72
C TRP A 83 -1.01 -1.15 -2.39
N HIS A 84 -1.02 -1.12 -3.72
CA HIS A 84 -2.25 -1.33 -4.48
C HIS A 84 -2.66 -2.80 -4.35
N PHE A 85 -3.48 -3.11 -3.36
CA PHE A 85 -3.87 -4.47 -3.03
C PHE A 85 -4.78 -5.05 -4.12
N ASN A 86 -4.16 -5.62 -5.15
CA ASN A 86 -4.85 -6.29 -6.24
C ASN A 86 -5.53 -7.58 -5.75
N VAL A 87 -6.77 -7.76 -6.19
CA VAL A 87 -7.59 -8.95 -5.94
C VAL A 87 -8.05 -9.55 -7.27
N PRO A 88 -8.31 -10.87 -7.35
CA PRO A 88 -8.83 -11.49 -8.56
C PRO A 88 -10.16 -10.87 -8.98
N LYS A 89 -10.46 -10.83 -10.28
CA LYS A 89 -11.74 -10.31 -10.78
C LYS A 89 -12.94 -11.14 -10.28
N THR A 90 -12.77 -12.44 -10.09
CA THR A 90 -13.75 -13.36 -9.49
C THR A 90 -13.04 -14.46 -8.71
N GLU A 91 -13.77 -15.19 -7.86
CA GLU A 91 -13.24 -16.39 -7.16
C GLU A 91 -12.61 -17.41 -8.12
N SER A 92 -13.20 -17.58 -9.30
CA SER A 92 -12.75 -18.53 -10.33
C SER A 92 -11.67 -17.97 -11.26
N THR A 93 -11.14 -16.77 -11.02
CA THR A 93 -10.16 -16.15 -11.91
C THR A 93 -8.78 -16.80 -11.75
N THR A 94 -8.24 -17.33 -12.85
CA THR A 94 -6.86 -17.78 -12.92
C THR A 94 -5.93 -16.60 -13.19
N LEU A 95 -4.90 -16.44 -12.36
CA LEU A 95 -3.96 -15.33 -12.47
C LEU A 95 -2.90 -15.61 -13.53
N GLY A 96 -2.63 -14.61 -14.37
CA GLY A 96 -1.54 -14.65 -15.32
C GLY A 96 -0.18 -14.40 -14.67
N THR A 97 0.88 -14.96 -15.26
CA THR A 97 2.26 -14.61 -14.90
C THR A 97 2.66 -13.20 -15.36
N ASP A 98 1.85 -12.57 -16.21
CA ASP A 98 2.00 -11.22 -16.77
C ASP A 98 1.29 -10.14 -15.94
N GLY A 99 0.66 -10.51 -14.82
CA GLY A 99 -0.10 -9.60 -13.98
C GLY A 99 -1.57 -9.40 -14.40
N SER A 100 -2.08 -10.22 -15.31
CA SER A 100 -3.50 -10.22 -15.70
C SER A 100 -4.40 -10.93 -14.67
N GLY A 101 -5.70 -10.62 -14.71
CA GLY A 101 -6.72 -11.29 -13.89
C GLY A 101 -7.04 -10.64 -12.55
N VAL A 102 -6.43 -9.50 -12.24
CA VAL A 102 -6.67 -8.77 -10.99
C VAL A 102 -7.13 -7.33 -11.22
N THR A 103 -7.55 -6.68 -10.14
CA THR A 103 -7.84 -5.24 -10.06
C THR A 103 -7.86 -4.80 -8.59
N CYS A 104 -7.81 -3.49 -8.35
CA CYS A 104 -8.19 -2.89 -7.07
C CYS A 104 -9.53 -2.14 -7.14
N THR A 105 -10.12 -2.03 -8.33
CA THR A 105 -11.35 -1.28 -8.61
C THR A 105 -12.58 -2.10 -8.22
N PRO A 106 -13.45 -1.63 -7.31
CA PRO A 106 -14.61 -2.38 -6.84
C PRO A 106 -15.59 -2.85 -7.92
N SER A 107 -15.72 -2.10 -9.02
CA SER A 107 -16.61 -2.44 -10.13
C SER A 107 -16.06 -3.50 -11.08
N GLU A 108 -14.78 -3.84 -10.96
CA GLU A 108 -14.08 -4.78 -11.85
C GLU A 108 -13.84 -6.14 -11.17
N THR A 109 -14.29 -6.30 -9.92
CA THR A 109 -14.17 -7.53 -9.15
C THR A 109 -15.45 -7.86 -8.38
N THR A 110 -15.68 -9.15 -8.14
CA THR A 110 -16.71 -9.61 -7.19
C THR A 110 -16.22 -9.61 -5.74
N PHE A 111 -14.94 -9.34 -5.49
CA PHE A 111 -14.35 -9.27 -4.14
C PHE A 111 -15.04 -8.19 -3.30
N LYS A 112 -15.45 -8.54 -2.07
CA LYS A 112 -16.05 -7.60 -1.11
C LYS A 112 -15.17 -7.47 0.14
N ALA A 113 -14.92 -6.23 0.56
CA ALA A 113 -14.11 -5.95 1.74
C ALA A 113 -14.70 -6.59 3.00
N ALA A 114 -16.02 -6.53 3.17
CA ALA A 114 -16.70 -7.10 4.34
C ALA A 114 -16.52 -8.63 4.42
N ASN A 115 -16.40 -9.32 3.27
CA ASN A 115 -16.23 -10.77 3.21
C ASN A 115 -14.86 -11.25 3.69
N VAL A 116 -13.86 -10.35 3.78
CA VAL A 116 -12.56 -10.67 4.39
C VAL A 116 -12.71 -11.19 5.82
N PHE A 117 -13.75 -10.76 6.54
CA PHE A 117 -14.01 -11.18 7.93
C PHE A 117 -14.92 -12.41 8.04
N THR A 118 -15.36 -12.97 6.91
CA THR A 118 -16.16 -14.20 6.89
C THR A 118 -15.22 -15.40 6.75
N ALA A 119 -15.03 -16.14 7.84
CA ALA A 119 -14.14 -17.29 7.85
C ALA A 119 -14.51 -18.29 6.74
N GLY A 120 -13.51 -18.69 5.94
CA GLY A 120 -13.68 -19.65 4.86
C GLY A 120 -14.10 -19.06 3.51
N SER A 121 -14.50 -17.79 3.43
CA SER A 121 -14.73 -17.09 2.16
C SER A 121 -13.45 -17.05 1.32
N TRP A 122 -13.59 -16.91 0.01
CA TRP A 122 -12.42 -16.80 -0.88
C TRP A 122 -11.70 -15.46 -0.67
N GLU A 123 -12.43 -14.40 -0.31
CA GLU A 123 -11.85 -13.10 0.04
C GLU A 123 -10.99 -13.18 1.29
N ASN A 124 -11.47 -13.89 2.32
CA ASN A 124 -10.71 -14.15 3.55
C ASN A 124 -9.41 -14.91 3.22
N LYS A 125 -9.49 -16.01 2.47
CA LYS A 125 -8.32 -16.81 2.09
C LYS A 125 -7.31 -15.99 1.30
N TRP A 126 -7.77 -15.28 0.27
CA TRP A 126 -6.93 -14.41 -0.55
C TRP A 126 -6.24 -13.34 0.30
N PHE A 127 -6.99 -12.64 1.13
CA PHE A 127 -6.49 -11.55 1.97
C PHE A 127 -5.31 -11.99 2.84
N TYR A 128 -5.46 -13.10 3.57
CA TYR A 128 -4.39 -13.60 4.44
C TYR A 128 -3.22 -14.20 3.65
N GLN A 129 -3.46 -14.88 2.53
CA GLN A 129 -2.39 -15.40 1.67
C GLN A 129 -1.51 -14.29 1.09
N GLU A 130 -2.10 -13.20 0.62
CA GLU A 130 -1.33 -12.07 0.10
C GLU A 130 -0.63 -11.29 1.23
N MET A 131 -1.26 -11.14 2.40
CA MET A 131 -0.59 -10.59 3.57
C MET A 131 0.61 -11.43 4.00
N ASP A 132 0.53 -12.76 3.95
CA ASP A 132 1.66 -13.64 4.25
C ASP A 132 2.85 -13.39 3.31
N LYS A 133 2.60 -13.25 2.00
CA LYS A 133 3.65 -12.93 1.03
C LYS A 133 4.29 -11.57 1.30
N VAL A 134 3.49 -10.56 1.65
CA VAL A 134 4.03 -9.23 2.02
C VAL A 134 4.86 -9.34 3.30
N VAL A 135 4.37 -10.04 4.32
CA VAL A 135 5.09 -10.28 5.58
C VAL A 135 6.44 -10.97 5.34
N GLU A 136 6.51 -11.96 4.45
CA GLU A 136 7.77 -12.63 4.10
C GLU A 136 8.81 -11.65 3.55
N VAL A 137 8.40 -10.74 2.67
CA VAL A 137 9.29 -9.71 2.11
C VAL A 137 9.67 -8.68 3.18
N LEU A 138 8.71 -8.24 4.00
CA LEU A 138 8.95 -7.31 5.10
C LEU A 138 9.91 -7.88 6.14
N GLN A 139 9.83 -9.17 6.43
CA GLN A 139 10.76 -9.85 7.33
C GLN A 139 12.17 -9.87 6.75
N LYS A 140 12.34 -10.19 5.46
CA LYS A 140 13.65 -10.12 4.78
C LYS A 140 14.24 -8.71 4.83
N LEU A 141 13.42 -7.69 4.60
CA LEU A 141 13.83 -6.29 4.72
C LEU A 141 14.23 -5.94 6.16
N GLN A 142 13.46 -6.38 7.15
CA GLN A 142 13.76 -6.20 8.57
C GLN A 142 15.09 -6.87 8.95
N ASP A 143 15.32 -8.10 8.51
CA ASP A 143 16.54 -8.86 8.78
C ASP A 143 17.77 -8.20 8.13
N ALA A 144 17.58 -7.53 6.98
CA ALA A 144 18.58 -6.70 6.33
C ALA A 144 18.75 -5.31 6.97
N GLY A 145 18.03 -5.00 8.06
CA GLY A 145 18.10 -3.72 8.77
C GLY A 145 17.35 -2.56 8.11
N VAL A 146 16.55 -2.83 7.07
CA VAL A 146 15.72 -1.83 6.40
C VAL A 146 14.52 -1.47 7.27
N VAL A 147 14.29 -0.17 7.44
CA VAL A 147 13.08 0.39 8.06
C VAL A 147 12.35 1.24 7.02
N ALA A 148 11.01 1.23 7.05
CA ALA A 148 10.22 1.89 6.02
C ALA A 148 9.03 2.66 6.58
N ILE A 149 8.61 3.70 5.84
CA ILE A 149 7.25 4.23 5.96
C ILE A 149 6.31 3.27 5.22
N TRP A 150 5.23 2.84 5.87
CA TRP A 150 4.25 1.90 5.32
C TRP A 150 2.90 2.57 5.13
N ARG A 151 2.44 2.64 3.88
CA ARG A 151 1.20 3.33 3.48
C ARG A 151 0.25 2.37 2.76
N PRO A 152 -0.34 1.39 3.47
CA PRO A 152 -1.32 0.46 2.92
C PRO A 152 -2.69 1.12 2.77
N PHE A 153 -3.59 0.47 2.03
CA PHE A 153 -5.02 0.83 1.95
C PHE A 153 -5.28 2.33 1.83
N HIS A 154 -4.52 2.98 0.94
CA HIS A 154 -4.58 4.43 0.75
C HIS A 154 -5.88 4.87 0.10
N GLU A 155 -6.25 6.14 0.31
CA GLU A 155 -7.38 6.79 -0.36
C GLU A 155 -8.72 6.06 -0.20
N ALA A 156 -8.92 5.43 0.96
CA ALA A 156 -10.02 4.51 1.19
C ALA A 156 -11.40 5.15 1.01
N ALA A 157 -11.55 6.39 1.46
CA ALA A 157 -12.82 7.10 1.32
C ALA A 157 -13.16 7.39 -0.14
N GLY A 158 -12.17 7.55 -1.03
CA GLY A 158 -12.37 8.04 -2.39
C GLY A 158 -13.34 9.22 -2.45
N ASN A 159 -14.44 9.06 -3.20
CA ASN A 159 -15.54 10.05 -3.25
C ASN A 159 -16.74 9.70 -2.36
N ALA A 160 -16.63 8.72 -1.45
CA ALA A 160 -17.74 8.26 -0.62
C ALA A 160 -18.26 9.32 0.37
N CYS A 161 -17.45 10.34 0.68
CA CYS A 161 -17.85 11.45 1.55
C CYS A 161 -18.59 12.58 0.80
N LEU A 162 -19.12 12.30 -0.40
CA LEU A 162 -19.89 13.27 -1.18
C LEU A 162 -21.22 13.59 -0.48
N LYS A 163 -21.43 14.86 -0.14
CA LYS A 163 -22.62 15.32 0.63
C LYS A 163 -23.95 15.05 -0.05
N SER A 164 -23.99 15.08 -1.38
CA SER A 164 -25.23 14.86 -2.12
C SER A 164 -25.70 13.40 -2.11
N GLY A 165 -24.83 12.45 -1.74
CA GLY A 165 -25.12 11.02 -1.80
C GLY A 165 -25.34 10.49 -3.23
N ALA A 166 -24.92 11.24 -4.25
CA ALA A 166 -25.08 10.81 -5.64
C ALA A 166 -24.31 9.50 -5.89
N SER A 167 -24.85 8.64 -6.77
CA SER A 167 -24.37 7.27 -6.97
C SER A 167 -22.93 7.15 -7.48
N TRP A 168 -22.35 8.23 -8.00
CA TRP A 168 -20.93 8.30 -8.41
C TRP A 168 -19.99 8.58 -7.22
N GLY A 169 -20.50 9.12 -6.12
CA GLY A 169 -19.76 9.40 -4.88
C GLY A 169 -19.45 8.11 -4.12
N LYS A 170 -18.42 7.40 -4.54
CA LYS A 170 -18.02 6.10 -4.00
C LYS A 170 -16.51 6.00 -3.84
N SER A 171 -16.07 5.09 -2.98
CA SER A 171 -14.66 4.69 -2.93
C SER A 171 -14.24 4.05 -4.26
N TRP A 172 -13.04 4.40 -4.75
CA TRP A 172 -12.49 3.83 -5.99
C TRP A 172 -11.63 2.59 -5.77
N PHE A 173 -11.33 2.25 -4.51
CA PHE A 173 -10.64 1.02 -4.15
C PHE A 173 -11.51 0.09 -3.30
N TRP A 174 -11.36 -1.22 -3.49
CA TRP A 174 -12.21 -2.23 -2.84
C TRP A 174 -12.19 -2.13 -1.31
N TRP A 175 -11.04 -1.78 -0.72
CA TRP A 175 -10.87 -1.71 0.74
C TRP A 175 -11.71 -0.63 1.41
N GLY A 176 -12.20 0.36 0.66
CA GLY A 176 -13.13 1.35 1.17
C GLY A 176 -14.59 1.13 0.77
N TYR A 177 -14.86 0.22 -0.16
CA TYR A 177 -16.17 0.16 -0.83
C TYR A 177 -17.33 -0.24 0.10
N ASP A 178 -17.04 -0.98 1.17
CA ASP A 178 -18.01 -1.37 2.21
C ASP A 178 -17.98 -0.43 3.44
N GLY A 179 -17.51 0.81 3.26
CA GLY A 179 -17.61 1.89 4.23
C GLY A 179 -16.51 1.94 5.30
N ALA A 180 -16.53 3.04 6.07
CA ALA A 180 -15.49 3.40 7.04
C ALA A 180 -15.26 2.36 8.14
N GLU A 181 -16.30 1.73 8.67
CA GLU A 181 -16.17 0.68 9.70
C GLU A 181 -15.44 -0.56 9.17
N THR A 182 -15.81 -1.02 7.97
CA THR A 182 -15.12 -2.13 7.32
C THR A 182 -13.66 -1.79 7.05
N TYR A 183 -13.40 -0.57 6.56
CA TYR A 183 -12.05 -0.07 6.32
C TYR A 183 -11.17 -0.05 7.58
N LYS A 184 -11.66 0.53 8.68
CA LYS A 184 -10.92 0.57 9.96
C LYS A 184 -10.60 -0.84 10.44
N LYS A 185 -11.56 -1.76 10.31
CA LYS A 185 -11.35 -3.16 10.66
C LYS A 185 -10.27 -3.82 9.80
N LEU A 186 -10.19 -3.53 8.50
CA LEU A 186 -9.13 -4.04 7.62
C LEU A 186 -7.75 -3.50 8.04
N TRP A 187 -7.66 -2.20 8.31
CA TRP A 187 -6.43 -1.57 8.78
C TRP A 187 -5.92 -2.19 10.08
N GLN A 188 -6.77 -2.26 11.10
CA GLN A 188 -6.44 -2.84 12.41
C GLN A 188 -6.07 -4.32 12.28
N THR A 189 -6.77 -5.07 11.41
CA THR A 189 -6.44 -6.47 11.14
C THR A 189 -5.04 -6.62 10.55
N MET A 190 -4.66 -5.80 9.56
CA MET A 190 -3.30 -5.84 9.00
C MET A 190 -2.25 -5.44 10.04
N PHE A 191 -2.52 -4.38 10.81
CA PHE A 191 -1.63 -3.93 11.88
C PHE A 191 -1.35 -5.05 12.89
N ASP A 192 -2.41 -5.64 13.46
CA ASP A 192 -2.29 -6.73 14.42
C ASP A 192 -1.65 -7.97 13.81
N TYR A 193 -1.97 -8.29 12.54
CA TYR A 193 -1.40 -9.43 11.83
C TYR A 193 0.10 -9.27 11.65
N PHE A 194 0.56 -8.11 11.19
CA PHE A 194 1.99 -7.83 10.98
C PHE A 194 2.74 -7.85 12.32
N GLN A 195 2.16 -7.28 13.37
CA GLN A 195 2.73 -7.34 14.72
C GLN A 195 2.85 -8.77 15.24
N LYS A 196 1.81 -9.61 15.07
CA LYS A 196 1.85 -11.04 15.45
C LYS A 196 2.88 -11.83 14.65
N LYS A 197 3.17 -11.42 13.42
CA LYS A 197 4.20 -12.02 12.56
C LYS A 197 5.61 -11.51 12.85
N GLY A 198 5.78 -10.60 13.82
CA GLY A 198 7.09 -10.09 14.23
C GLY A 198 7.65 -8.96 13.35
N ILE A 199 6.79 -8.29 12.58
CA ILE A 199 7.19 -7.14 11.77
C ILE A 199 7.17 -5.88 12.63
N HIS A 200 8.34 -5.27 12.84
CA HIS A 200 8.56 -4.13 13.73
C HIS A 200 9.40 -3.01 13.09
N ASN A 201 9.65 -3.08 11.78
CA ASN A 201 10.47 -2.12 11.03
C ASN A 201 9.65 -1.05 10.29
N LEU A 202 8.35 -0.90 10.60
CA LEU A 202 7.43 -0.01 9.88
C LEU A 202 7.01 1.22 10.69
N ILE A 203 6.90 2.35 10.01
CA ILE A 203 6.18 3.55 10.46
C ILE A 203 4.90 3.66 9.64
N TRP A 204 3.75 3.48 10.27
CA TRP A 204 2.45 3.45 9.58
C TRP A 204 1.99 4.85 9.19
N ALA A 205 1.52 4.98 7.95
CA ALA A 205 1.05 6.24 7.38
C ALA A 205 -0.35 6.05 6.77
N TRP A 206 -1.36 6.66 7.40
CA TRP A 206 -2.73 6.69 6.89
C TRP A 206 -2.90 7.81 5.86
N THR A 207 -3.59 7.53 4.75
CA THR A 207 -3.86 8.52 3.69
C THR A 207 -5.28 9.02 3.82
N THR A 208 -5.44 10.29 4.18
CA THR A 208 -6.72 11.01 4.22
C THR A 208 -7.04 11.62 2.85
N GLN A 209 -8.32 11.59 2.47
CA GLN A 209 -8.89 12.39 1.38
C GLN A 209 -9.16 13.84 1.77
N ASN A 210 -9.14 14.14 3.07
CA ASN A 210 -9.57 15.41 3.64
C ASN A 210 -10.97 15.75 3.09
N TYR A 211 -11.18 16.95 2.56
CA TYR A 211 -12.43 17.35 1.90
C TYR A 211 -12.44 17.12 0.39
N ASN A 212 -11.59 16.22 -0.15
CA ASN A 212 -11.39 16.04 -1.61
C ASN A 212 -11.12 17.36 -2.37
N GLY A 213 -10.53 18.35 -1.68
CA GLY A 213 -10.25 19.68 -2.23
C GLY A 213 -11.43 20.67 -2.22
N ASP A 214 -12.65 20.25 -1.84
CA ASP A 214 -13.82 21.13 -1.76
C ASP A 214 -14.76 20.75 -0.60
N ALA A 215 -14.65 21.50 0.50
CA ALA A 215 -15.46 21.32 1.71
C ALA A 215 -16.95 21.70 1.53
N ASN A 216 -17.35 22.35 0.45
CA ASN A 216 -18.77 22.59 0.17
C ASN A 216 -19.44 21.33 -0.42
N THR A 217 -18.67 20.53 -1.15
CA THR A 217 -19.17 19.35 -1.88
C THR A 217 -18.96 18.05 -1.09
N TYR A 218 -17.89 17.97 -0.30
CA TYR A 218 -17.55 16.78 0.48
C TYR A 218 -17.54 17.06 1.98
N ASP A 219 -17.96 16.06 2.75
CA ASP A 219 -17.56 15.93 4.15
C ASP A 219 -16.10 15.45 4.22
N ASN A 220 -15.45 15.63 5.38
CA ASN A 220 -14.14 15.03 5.60
C ASN A 220 -14.26 13.53 5.87
N ASP A 221 -13.12 12.83 5.85
CA ASP A 221 -13.03 11.39 6.07
C ASP A 221 -12.57 11.02 7.49
N ALA A 222 -12.89 11.83 8.51
CA ALA A 222 -12.50 11.56 9.89
C ALA A 222 -13.02 10.21 10.41
N ASP A 223 -14.22 9.79 9.99
CA ASP A 223 -14.80 8.48 10.37
C ASP A 223 -14.01 7.28 9.85
N TRP A 224 -13.17 7.51 8.84
CA TRP A 224 -12.29 6.51 8.24
C TRP A 224 -10.95 6.42 8.97
N TYR A 225 -10.62 7.34 9.87
CA TYR A 225 -9.37 7.33 10.59
C TYR A 225 -9.21 6.04 11.44
N PRO A 226 -8.16 5.23 11.23
CA PRO A 226 -7.99 3.97 11.96
C PRO A 226 -7.73 4.11 13.47
N GLY A 227 -7.37 5.32 13.92
CA GLY A 227 -7.06 5.65 15.30
C GLY A 227 -5.58 5.96 15.55
N ASP A 228 -5.30 6.58 16.70
CA ASP A 228 -3.94 6.95 17.13
C ASP A 228 -3.06 5.74 17.48
N LYS A 229 -3.67 4.56 17.72
CA LYS A 229 -3.01 3.34 18.21
C LYS A 229 -2.98 2.24 17.17
#